data_AF-A0AAN5IFF2-F1
#
_entry.id   AF-A0AAN5IFF2-F1
#
_cell.length_a   1.000
_cell.length_b   1.000
_cell.length_c   1.000
_cell.angle_alpha   90.00
_cell.angle_beta   90.00
_cell.angle_gamma   90.00
#
_symmetry.space_group_name_H-M   'P 1'
#
loop_
_entity.id
_entity.type
_entity.pdbx_description
1 polymer ?
#
loop_
_entity_poly.entity_id
_entity_poly.type
_entity_poly.pdbx_seq_one_letter_code
_entity_poly.pdbx_strand_id
1 'polypeptide(L)'
;GTNLRELETTATYDKQTEEFILHTPTRSAMKWWPGNLGKMANHVIVTAQLHIDGRNHGPHNFFVQIRSEKDHRPLPGVTVGDIGSKMGANGIDNGFLALDRVRIPRKRMLMK
;
A
#
# COMPACT_ATOMS: atom_id res chain seq x y z
N GLY A 1 4.19 12.05 3.33
CA GLY A 1 4.36 12.86 4.56
C GLY A 1 5.83 12.95 4.90
N THR A 2 6.20 13.85 5.81
CA THR A 2 7.62 14.14 6.14
C THR A 2 8.21 13.13 7.12
N ASN A 3 7.48 12.76 8.17
CA ASN A 3 7.97 11.82 9.18
C ASN A 3 7.75 10.35 8.78
N LEU A 4 8.64 9.82 7.94
CA LEU A 4 8.52 8.44 7.45
C LEU A 4 8.64 7.38 8.56
N ARG A 5 9.26 7.71 9.69
CA ARG A 5 9.42 6.77 10.82
C ARG A 5 8.09 6.45 11.52
N GLU A 6 7.13 7.37 11.43
CA GLU A 6 5.80 7.26 12.05
C GLU A 6 4.71 6.84 11.04
N LEU A 7 5.09 6.28 9.88
CA LEU A 7 4.09 5.66 9.01
C LEU A 7 3.37 4.55 9.76
N GLU A 8 2.05 4.49 9.64
CA GLU A 8 1.22 3.56 10.40
C GLU A 8 0.86 2.27 9.61
N THR A 9 0.99 2.27 8.28
CA THR A 9 0.76 1.05 7.48
C THR A 9 1.77 -0.01 7.89
N THR A 10 1.30 -1.21 8.22
CA THR A 10 2.16 -2.33 8.63
C THR A 10 2.28 -3.38 7.53
N ALA A 11 3.42 -4.06 7.46
CA ALA A 11 3.64 -5.28 6.72
C ALA A 11 4.18 -6.35 7.69
N THR A 12 3.32 -7.27 8.11
CA THR A 12 3.69 -8.31 9.09
C THR A 12 4.07 -9.59 8.36
N TYR A 13 5.25 -10.14 8.66
CA TYR A 13 5.72 -11.39 8.06
C TYR A 13 5.04 -12.61 8.68
N ASP A 14 4.41 -13.42 7.85
CA ASP A 14 3.82 -14.71 8.18
C ASP A 14 4.77 -15.83 7.73
N LYS A 15 5.41 -16.49 8.70
CA LYS A 15 6.38 -17.57 8.44
C LYS A 15 5.74 -18.84 7.90
N GLN A 16 4.46 -19.08 8.20
CA GLN A 16 3.79 -20.32 7.80
C GLN A 16 3.51 -20.33 6.31
N THR A 17 3.16 -19.17 5.75
CA THR A 17 2.82 -19.03 4.33
C THR A 17 3.93 -18.36 3.50
N GLU A 18 5.00 -17.89 4.14
CA GLU A 18 6.06 -17.08 3.52
C GLU A 18 5.52 -15.82 2.82
N GLU A 19 4.64 -15.10 3.50
CA GLU A 19 3.96 -13.91 2.98
C GLU A 19 4.13 -12.71 3.90
N PHE A 20 3.89 -11.52 3.34
CA PHE A 20 3.63 -10.32 4.12
C PHE A 20 2.14 -10.00 4.12
N ILE A 21 1.60 -9.67 5.28
CA ILE A 21 0.23 -9.20 5.48
C ILE A 21 0.30 -7.67 5.61
N LEU A 22 -0.16 -6.96 4.58
CA LEU A 22 -0.22 -5.51 4.58
C LEU A 22 -1.55 -5.02 5.14
N HIS A 23 -1.49 -4.06 6.05
CA HIS A 23 -2.68 -3.52 6.71
C HIS A 23 -2.58 -2.02 6.98
N THR A 24 -3.71 -1.34 6.78
CA THR A 24 -3.96 0.06 7.10
C THR A 24 -4.83 0.09 8.36
N PRO A 25 -4.25 0.24 9.57
CA PRO A 25 -4.99 0.07 10.82
C PRO A 25 -5.95 1.22 11.14
N THR A 26 -5.66 2.42 10.63
CA THR A 26 -6.39 3.65 10.92
C THR A 26 -6.65 4.44 9.64
N ARG A 27 -7.58 5.40 9.69
CA ARG A 27 -7.82 6.29 8.55
C ARG A 27 -6.61 7.17 8.23
N SER A 28 -5.84 7.59 9.24
CA SER A 28 -4.60 8.37 9.04
C SER A 28 -3.49 7.54 8.36
N ALA A 29 -3.52 6.22 8.51
CA ALA A 29 -2.58 5.31 7.87
C ALA A 29 -2.80 5.12 6.36
N MET A 30 -3.88 5.64 5.79
CA MET A 30 -4.13 5.54 4.35
C MET A 30 -3.00 6.21 3.58
N LYS A 31 -2.57 5.57 2.50
CA LYS A 31 -1.70 6.29 1.55
C LYS A 31 -2.52 7.39 0.92
N TRP A 32 -1.93 8.56 0.76
CA TRP A 32 -2.62 9.76 0.32
C TRP A 32 -1.68 10.63 -0.49
N TRP A 33 -2.14 11.07 -1.68
CA TRP A 33 -1.39 11.80 -2.72
C TRP A 33 -0.61 11.02 -3.79
N PRO A 34 -0.34 9.70 -3.75
CA PRO A 34 0.38 9.06 -4.86
C PRO A 34 -0.29 9.33 -6.21
N GLY A 35 0.48 9.86 -7.16
CA GLY A 35 0.02 10.12 -8.51
C GLY A 35 -0.38 8.82 -9.21
N ASN A 36 -1.39 8.89 -10.08
CA ASN A 36 -1.90 7.75 -10.84
C ASN A 36 -2.47 6.58 -10.01
N LEU A 37 -2.59 6.74 -8.70
CA LEU A 37 -3.14 5.73 -7.80
C LEU A 37 -4.67 5.65 -7.88
N GLY A 38 -5.33 6.79 -8.08
CA GLY A 38 -6.77 6.90 -7.88
C GLY A 38 -7.58 6.04 -8.84
N LYS A 39 -7.13 5.96 -10.09
CA LYS A 39 -7.85 5.28 -11.18
C LYS A 39 -6.95 4.45 -12.07
N MET A 40 -5.69 4.82 -12.31
CA MET A 40 -4.88 4.20 -13.36
C MET A 40 -4.04 2.99 -12.91
N ALA A 41 -3.42 3.04 -11.73
CA ALA A 41 -2.44 2.03 -11.34
C ALA A 41 -3.06 0.68 -10.95
N ASN A 42 -2.50 -0.41 -11.50
CA ASN A 42 -2.82 -1.79 -11.11
C ASN A 42 -1.86 -2.33 -10.05
N HIS A 43 -0.65 -1.80 -10.04
CA HIS A 43 0.44 -2.18 -9.16
C HIS A 43 1.05 -0.93 -8.54
N VAL A 44 1.50 -1.05 -7.30
CA VAL A 44 2.10 0.04 -6.54
C VAL A 44 3.26 -0.47 -5.70
N ILE A 45 4.22 0.41 -5.41
CA ILE A 45 5.18 0.19 -4.34
C ILE A 45 4.62 0.85 -3.08
N VAL A 46 4.39 0.05 -2.04
CA VAL A 46 3.90 0.51 -0.74
C VAL A 46 5.07 0.52 0.23
N THR A 47 5.33 1.68 0.84
CA THR A 47 6.21 1.78 2.00
C THR A 47 5.41 1.51 3.27
N ALA A 48 5.81 0.51 4.06
CA ALA A 48 5.12 0.10 5.29
C ALA A 48 6.13 -0.28 6.38
N GLN A 49 5.72 -0.19 7.65
CA GLN A 49 6.50 -0.67 8.80
C GLN A 49 6.61 -2.18 8.74
N LEU A 50 7.83 -2.70 8.61
CA LEU A 50 8.09 -4.12 8.56
C LEU A 50 8.05 -4.71 9.98
N HIS A 51 7.16 -5.68 10.21
CA HIS A 51 7.08 -6.43 11.45
C HIS A 51 7.48 -7.89 11.22
N ILE A 52 8.48 -8.36 11.97
CA ILE A 52 8.94 -9.76 11.97
C ILE A 52 9.05 -10.22 13.42
N ASP A 53 8.40 -11.33 13.77
CA ASP A 53 8.43 -11.90 15.13
C ASP A 53 8.11 -10.87 16.23
N GLY A 54 7.13 -10.00 15.97
CA GLY A 54 6.70 -8.94 16.89
C GLY A 54 7.64 -7.73 16.97
N ARG A 55 8.77 -7.73 16.24
CA ARG A 55 9.71 -6.60 16.20
C ARG A 55 9.45 -5.71 14.99
N ASN A 56 9.46 -4.40 15.20
CA ASN A 56 9.37 -3.42 14.12
C ASN A 56 10.77 -3.10 13.59
N HIS A 57 10.98 -3.31 12.30
CA HIS A 57 12.23 -3.05 11.57
C HIS A 57 12.21 -1.74 10.79
N GLY A 58 11.13 -0.95 10.90
CA GLY A 58 11.00 0.33 10.24
C GLY A 58 10.46 0.24 8.81
N PRO A 59 10.47 1.36 8.07
CA PRO A 59 9.88 1.47 6.74
C PRO A 59 10.62 0.61 5.69
N HIS A 60 9.88 -0.25 5.00
CA HIS A 60 10.36 -1.06 3.88
C HIS A 60 9.39 -0.99 2.70
N ASN A 61 9.87 -1.34 1.50
CA ASN A 61 9.11 -1.24 0.26
C ASN A 61 8.60 -2.60 -0.22
N PHE A 62 7.33 -2.63 -0.61
CA PHE A 62 6.62 -3.83 -1.03
C PHE A 62 5.91 -3.58 -2.37
N PHE A 63 6.08 -4.49 -3.32
CA PHE A 63 5.36 -4.48 -4.60
C PHE A 63 3.98 -5.14 -4.42
N VAL A 64 2.91 -4.36 -4.59
CA VAL A 64 1.54 -4.79 -4.29
C VAL A 64 0.68 -4.61 -5.54
N GLN A 65 -0.06 -5.65 -5.90
CA GLN A 65 -1.11 -5.55 -6.88
C GLN A 65 -2.38 -5.06 -6.17
N ILE A 66 -2.98 -3.99 -6.69
CA ILE A 66 -4.16 -3.35 -6.11
C ILE A 66 -5.41 -3.49 -6.98
N ARG A 67 -5.25 -3.79 -8.26
CA ARG A 67 -6.36 -4.04 -9.20
C ARG A 67 -6.11 -5.30 -10.03
N SER A 68 -7.20 -5.92 -10.44
CA SER A 68 -7.21 -7.02 -11.40
C SER A 68 -6.73 -6.52 -12.77
N GLU A 69 -5.84 -7.27 -13.41
CA GLU A 69 -5.36 -6.96 -14.77
C GLU A 69 -6.41 -7.20 -15.86
N LYS A 70 -7.49 -7.91 -15.53
CA LYS A 70 -8.53 -8.29 -16.51
C LYS A 70 -9.62 -7.22 -16.64
N ASP A 71 -10.12 -6.73 -15.52
CA ASP A 71 -11.30 -5.87 -15.44
C ASP A 71 -11.06 -4.60 -14.63
N HIS A 72 -9.82 -4.37 -14.18
CA HIS A 72 -9.38 -3.15 -13.48
C HIS A 72 -10.07 -2.90 -12.13
N ARG A 73 -10.83 -3.87 -11.63
CA ARG A 73 -11.51 -3.76 -10.33
C ARG A 73 -10.51 -3.90 -9.19
N PRO A 74 -10.69 -3.17 -8.07
CA PRO A 74 -9.89 -3.37 -6.87
C PRO A 74 -9.90 -4.83 -6.42
N LEU A 75 -8.75 -5.35 -6.03
CA LEU A 75 -8.63 -6.71 -5.49
C LEU A 75 -9.26 -6.82 -4.09
N PRO A 76 -9.59 -8.03 -3.61
CA PRO A 76 -10.09 -8.23 -2.25
C PRO A 76 -9.17 -7.59 -1.19
N GLY A 77 -9.77 -6.91 -0.21
CA GLY A 77 -9.04 -6.18 0.83
C GLY A 77 -8.42 -4.85 0.37
N VAL A 78 -8.62 -4.42 -0.88
CA VAL A 78 -8.09 -3.15 -1.40
C VAL A 78 -9.20 -2.11 -1.52
N THR A 79 -9.04 -0.99 -0.83
CA THR A 79 -9.86 0.22 -1.04
C THR A 79 -9.00 1.29 -1.68
N VAL A 80 -9.37 1.75 -2.87
CA VAL A 80 -8.61 2.72 -3.66
C VAL A 80 -9.55 3.68 -4.39
N GLY A 81 -9.16 4.95 -4.47
CA GLY A 81 -9.95 5.97 -5.16
C GLY A 81 -9.20 7.28 -5.36
N ASP A 82 -9.80 8.18 -6.12
CA ASP A 82 -9.28 9.53 -6.39
C ASP A 82 -9.57 10.46 -5.20
N ILE A 83 -8.63 11.35 -4.87
CA ILE A 83 -8.81 12.33 -3.78
C ILE A 83 -9.55 13.59 -4.23
N GLY A 84 -9.88 13.69 -5.52
CA GLY A 84 -10.69 14.75 -6.10
C GLY A 84 -9.90 15.93 -6.66
N SER A 85 -10.60 17.06 -6.77
CA SER A 85 -10.08 18.29 -7.35
C SER A 85 -8.93 18.87 -6.53
N LYS A 86 -7.92 19.36 -7.25
CA LYS A 86 -6.73 19.99 -6.71
C LYS A 86 -6.61 21.41 -7.25
N MET A 87 -5.77 22.23 -6.61
CA MET A 87 -5.46 23.57 -7.09
C MET A 87 -4.84 23.56 -8.50
N GLY A 88 -4.09 22.51 -8.82
CA GLY A 88 -3.45 22.31 -10.13
C GLY A 88 -3.20 20.82 -10.39
N ALA A 89 -2.60 20.52 -11.55
CA ALA A 89 -2.34 19.14 -11.99
C ALA A 89 -3.59 18.23 -11.93
N ASN A 90 -4.77 18.77 -12.27
CA ASN A 90 -6.03 18.03 -12.25
C ASN A 90 -6.08 16.88 -13.27
N GLY A 91 -5.16 16.82 -14.23
CA GLY A 91 -4.99 15.68 -15.13
C GLY A 91 -4.35 14.45 -14.48
N ILE A 92 -3.79 14.57 -13.27
CA ILE A 92 -3.23 13.45 -12.50
C ILE A 92 -4.27 12.99 -11.48
N ASP A 93 -4.62 11.70 -11.52
CA ASP A 93 -5.51 11.02 -10.58
C ASP A 93 -4.78 10.64 -9.28
N ASN A 94 -4.37 11.66 -8.52
CA ASN A 94 -3.81 11.44 -7.18
C ASN A 94 -4.82 10.67 -6.32
N GLY A 95 -4.37 9.54 -5.76
CA GLY A 95 -5.26 8.63 -5.08
C GLY A 95 -5.05 8.51 -3.58
N PHE A 96 -5.97 7.78 -2.96
CA PHE A 96 -5.78 7.17 -1.65
C PHE A 96 -5.78 5.64 -1.77
N LEU A 97 -5.16 4.97 -0.79
CA LEU A 97 -5.14 3.51 -0.69
C LEU A 97 -5.24 3.09 0.78
N ALA A 98 -6.17 2.17 1.05
CA ALA A 98 -6.25 1.40 2.28
C ALA A 98 -6.19 -0.09 1.97
N LEU A 99 -5.45 -0.83 2.80
CA LEU A 99 -5.24 -2.27 2.67
C LEU A 99 -5.81 -2.97 3.90
N ASP A 100 -6.72 -3.90 3.69
CA ASP A 100 -7.27 -4.76 4.72
C ASP A 100 -6.67 -6.17 4.60
N ARG A 101 -5.61 -6.40 5.39
CA ARG A 101 -4.91 -7.69 5.53
C ARG A 101 -4.56 -8.35 4.18
N VAL A 102 -4.10 -7.53 3.22
CA VAL A 102 -3.72 -7.98 1.89
C VAL A 102 -2.43 -8.79 1.96
N ARG A 103 -2.48 -10.04 1.51
CA ARG A 103 -1.34 -10.97 1.51
C ARG A 103 -0.54 -10.84 0.21
N ILE A 104 0.78 -10.77 0.34
CA ILE A 104 1.71 -10.82 -0.79
C ILE A 104 2.85 -11.82 -0.52
N PRO A 105 3.38 -12.51 -1.54
CA PRO A 105 4.55 -13.37 -1.36
C PRO A 105 5.75 -12.61 -0.83
N ARG A 106 6.59 -13.26 -0.01
CA ARG A 106 7.84 -12.68 0.53
C ARG A 106 8.71 -12.01 -0.54
N LYS A 107 8.79 -12.60 -1.73
CA LYS A 107 9.59 -12.09 -2.87
C LYS A 107 9.13 -10.72 -3.40
N ARG A 108 7.97 -10.22 -2.97
CA ARG A 108 7.47 -8.89 -3.33
C ARG A 108 8.01 -7.77 -2.42
N MET A 109 8.78 -8.08 -1.39
CA MET A 109 9.59 -7.08 -0.68
C MET A 109 10.85 -6.77 -1.50
N LEU A 110 11.21 -5.49 -1.62
CA LEU A 110 12.42 -5.06 -2.31
C LEU A 110 13.62 -5.18 -1.35
N MET A 111 14.54 -6.11 -1.61
CA MET A 111 15.61 -6.52 -0.68
C MET A 111 17.05 -6.24 -1.20
N LYS A 112 17.24 -5.19 -1.99
CA LYS A 112 18.58 -4.79 -2.45
C LYS A 112 19.29 -3.92 -1.42
#